data_AF-A0A6N9BVL6-F1
#
_entry.id   AF-A0A6N9BVL6-F1
#
_cell.length_a   1.000
_cell.length_b   1.000
_cell.length_c   1.000
_cell.angle_alpha   90.00
_cell.angle_beta   90.00
_cell.angle_gamma   90.00
#
_symmetry.space_group_name_H-M   'P 1'
#
loop_
_entity.id
_entity.type
_entity.pdbx_description
1 polymer ?
#
loop_
_entity_poly.entity_id
_entity_poly.type
_entity_poly.pdbx_seq_one_letter_code
_entity_poly.pdbx_strand_id
1 'polypeptide(L)'
;MTTELDIRDLIPDVVEAVGAFDFDDRGSGISPRRLPSWTRPQLPQFSDIMARMPSGVRLRFATDSRRVGIAFLATTVTAQLLPRRPVVFNLETGDGTLSTASSVLGNNIRLDLANPGRYEVERGDADTLVFEGLDEGTKTCELWL
;
A
#
# COMPACT_ATOMS: atom_id res chain seq x y z
N MET A 1 5.37 21.87 10.62
CA MET A 1 4.58 22.08 9.39
C MET A 1 4.67 20.78 8.62
N THR A 2 3.54 20.09 8.42
CA THR A 2 3.51 18.81 7.67
C THR A 2 3.40 19.16 6.19
N THR A 3 4.41 18.80 5.40
CA THR A 3 4.33 18.93 3.95
C THR A 3 3.68 17.67 3.40
N GLU A 4 2.48 17.79 2.85
CA GLU A 4 1.87 16.72 2.07
C GLU A 4 2.46 16.75 0.66
N LEU A 5 3.00 15.62 0.23
CA LEU A 5 3.58 15.44 -1.10
C LEU A 5 2.76 14.38 -1.83
N ASP A 6 2.43 14.62 -3.09
CA ASP A 6 1.79 13.62 -3.91
C ASP A 6 2.81 12.57 -4.33
N ILE A 7 2.55 11.31 -3.99
CA ILE A 7 3.44 10.19 -4.32
C ILE A 7 3.69 10.05 -5.82
N ARG A 8 2.76 10.52 -6.67
CA ARG A 8 2.89 10.55 -8.13
C ARG A 8 4.05 11.42 -8.61
N ASP A 9 4.30 12.52 -7.90
CA ASP A 9 5.35 13.47 -8.25
C ASP A 9 6.71 13.05 -7.69
N LEU A 10 6.73 12.03 -6.81
CA LEU A 10 7.95 11.54 -6.16
C LEU A 10 8.52 10.29 -6.84
N ILE A 11 7.68 9.47 -7.48
CA ILE A 11 8.11 8.23 -8.15
C ILE A 11 8.46 8.54 -9.62
N PRO A 12 9.61 8.08 -10.15
CA PRO A 12 10.62 7.21 -9.51
C PRO A 12 11.81 7.96 -8.90
N ASP A 13 11.85 9.29 -9.02
CA ASP A 13 13.08 10.07 -8.85
C ASP A 13 13.48 10.29 -7.39
N VAL A 14 12.51 10.51 -6.50
CA VAL A 14 12.71 10.74 -5.06
C VAL A 14 12.37 9.48 -4.25
N VAL A 15 11.33 8.77 -4.68
CA VAL A 15 10.87 7.52 -4.08
C VAL A 15 10.96 6.43 -5.15
N GLU A 16 11.70 5.38 -4.84
CA GLU A 16 11.77 4.19 -5.67
C GLU A 16 10.74 3.16 -5.18
N ALA A 17 9.82 2.75 -6.06
CA ALA A 17 8.85 1.71 -5.75
C ALA A 17 9.38 0.32 -6.14
N VAL A 18 10.14 -0.29 -5.22
CA VAL A 18 10.75 -1.59 -5.46
C VAL A 18 9.68 -2.69 -5.49
N GLY A 19 9.68 -3.50 -6.54
CA GLY A 19 8.72 -4.59 -6.74
C GLY A 19 7.41 -4.18 -7.43
N ALA A 20 7.19 -2.89 -7.67
CA ALA A 20 6.14 -2.40 -8.56
C ALA A 20 6.68 -2.31 -9.99
N PHE A 21 5.93 -2.85 -10.95
CA PHE A 21 6.30 -2.85 -12.38
C PHE A 21 5.35 -2.01 -13.24
N ASP A 22 4.24 -1.56 -12.66
CA ASP A 22 3.27 -0.65 -13.26
C ASP A 22 2.41 -0.02 -12.15
N PHE A 23 1.63 1.00 -12.47
CA PHE A 23 0.69 1.65 -11.55
C PHE A 23 -0.69 1.84 -12.19
N ASP A 24 -1.75 1.72 -11.38
CA ASP A 24 -3.07 2.21 -11.75
C ASP A 24 -3.28 3.60 -11.15
N ASP A 25 -3.75 4.56 -11.97
CA ASP A 25 -4.31 5.80 -11.47
C ASP A 25 -5.68 5.54 -10.83
N ARG A 26 -5.87 6.04 -9.61
CA ARG A 26 -7.11 5.94 -8.83
C ARG A 26 -7.75 7.30 -8.55
N GLY A 27 -7.28 8.35 -9.23
CA GLY A 27 -7.74 9.73 -9.07
C GLY A 27 -7.14 10.39 -7.82
N SER A 28 -7.41 9.82 -6.65
CA SER A 28 -6.90 10.31 -5.35
C SER A 28 -5.49 9.80 -5.01
N GLY A 29 -4.86 9.05 -5.90
CA GLY A 29 -3.55 8.43 -5.70
C GLY A 29 -3.29 7.34 -6.74
N ILE A 30 -2.28 6.53 -6.50
CA ILE A 30 -1.89 5.41 -7.37
C ILE A 30 -1.88 4.09 -6.61
N SER A 31 -2.15 3.01 -7.33
CA SER A 31 -2.04 1.63 -6.81
C SER A 31 -0.89 0.93 -7.53
N PRO A 32 0.10 0.37 -6.81
CA PRO A 32 1.14 -0.41 -7.46
C PRO A 32 0.59 -1.70 -8.06
N ARG A 33 1.26 -2.18 -9.10
CA ARG A 33 0.99 -3.46 -9.75
C ARG A 33 2.30 -4.24 -9.88
N ARG A 34 2.27 -5.50 -9.48
CA ARG A 34 3.44 -6.39 -9.46
C ARG A 34 3.79 -7.01 -10.81
N LEU A 35 3.02 -6.70 -11.85
CA LEU A 35 3.28 -7.16 -13.21
C LEU A 35 3.37 -5.95 -14.14
N PRO A 36 4.18 -6.01 -15.21
CA PRO A 36 4.29 -4.92 -16.17
C PRO A 36 2.99 -4.67 -16.94
N SER A 37 2.80 -3.44 -17.43
CA SER A 37 1.58 -2.99 -18.14
C SER A 37 1.18 -3.88 -19.33
N TRP A 38 2.15 -4.41 -20.08
CA TRP A 38 1.91 -5.26 -21.25
C TRP A 38 1.16 -6.57 -20.92
N THR A 39 1.13 -6.99 -19.65
CA THR A 39 0.42 -8.20 -19.21
C THR A 39 -1.09 -7.99 -19.07
N ARG A 40 -1.57 -6.74 -19.00
CA ARG A 40 -3.00 -6.41 -18.79
C ARG A 40 -3.97 -7.14 -19.74
N PRO A 41 -3.77 -7.17 -21.07
CA PRO A 41 -4.68 -7.87 -21.97
C PRO A 41 -4.59 -9.41 -21.86
N GLN A 42 -3.60 -9.95 -21.15
CA GLN A 42 -3.35 -11.40 -21.04
C GLN A 42 -3.92 -12.00 -19.76
N LEU A 43 -4.24 -11.16 -18.76
CA LEU A 43 -4.68 -11.65 -17.46
C LEU A 43 -6.21 -11.77 -17.40
N PRO A 44 -6.72 -12.94 -16.99
CA PRO A 44 -8.10 -13.06 -16.53
C PRO A 44 -8.36 -12.09 -15.37
N GLN A 45 -9.61 -11.66 -15.21
CA GLN A 45 -10.01 -10.65 -14.24
C GLN A 45 -9.51 -10.94 -12.81
N PHE A 46 -9.62 -12.19 -12.34
CA PHE A 46 -9.16 -12.59 -11.02
C PHE A 46 -7.63 -12.47 -10.86
N SER A 47 -6.88 -12.89 -11.86
CA SER A 47 -5.41 -12.79 -11.87
C SER A 47 -4.94 -11.34 -11.86
N ASP A 48 -5.69 -10.44 -12.51
CA ASP A 48 -5.38 -9.01 -12.50
C ASP A 48 -5.63 -8.36 -11.13
N ILE A 49 -6.61 -8.85 -10.34
CA ILE A 49 -6.77 -8.44 -8.93
C ILE A 49 -5.54 -8.87 -8.10
N MET A 50 -5.07 -10.10 -8.28
CA MET A 50 -3.88 -10.60 -7.56
C MET A 50 -2.60 -9.84 -7.93
N ALA A 51 -2.50 -9.37 -9.18
CA ALA A 51 -1.39 -8.54 -9.64
C ALA A 51 -1.35 -7.16 -8.95
N ARG A 52 -2.49 -6.65 -8.46
CA ARG A 52 -2.60 -5.38 -7.71
C ARG A 52 -2.36 -5.51 -6.21
N MET A 53 -2.31 -6.73 -5.66
CA MET A 53 -1.98 -6.92 -4.24
C MET A 53 -0.50 -6.57 -4.04
N PRO A 54 -0.15 -5.62 -3.16
CA PRO A 54 1.20 -5.06 -3.08
C PRO A 54 2.18 -5.94 -2.29
N SER A 55 1.94 -7.24 -2.19
CA SER A 55 2.81 -8.15 -1.44
C SER A 55 4.25 -8.12 -1.95
N GLY A 56 5.17 -7.71 -1.08
CA GLY A 56 6.59 -7.56 -1.40
C GLY A 56 6.96 -6.24 -2.09
N VAL A 57 6.00 -5.35 -2.33
CA VAL A 57 6.24 -3.99 -2.82
C VAL A 57 6.63 -3.10 -1.65
N ARG A 58 7.63 -2.25 -1.85
CA ARG A 58 8.03 -1.24 -0.87
C ARG A 58 8.45 0.06 -1.52
N LEU A 59 8.26 1.15 -0.79
CA LEU A 59 8.71 2.49 -1.18
C LEU A 59 10.05 2.76 -0.50
N ARG A 60 11.11 2.93 -1.29
CA ARG A 60 12.47 3.21 -0.83
C ARG A 60 12.80 4.68 -1.06
N PHE A 61 13.27 5.37 -0.03
CA PHE A 61 13.64 6.79 -0.10
C PHE A 61 14.65 7.14 0.99
N ALA A 62 15.27 8.33 0.87
CA ALA A 62 16.11 8.89 1.92
C ALA A 62 15.45 10.14 2.52
N THR A 63 15.57 10.31 3.84
CA THR A 63 15.04 11.47 4.54
C THR A 63 15.87 11.78 5.78
N ASP A 64 15.94 13.04 6.19
CA ASP A 64 16.42 13.46 7.51
C ASP A 64 15.27 13.64 8.53
N SER A 65 14.01 13.48 8.08
CA SER A 65 12.83 13.64 8.91
C SER A 65 12.81 12.67 10.10
N ARG A 66 12.27 13.16 11.22
CA ARG A 66 11.99 12.37 12.43
C ARG A 66 10.60 11.70 12.39
N ARG A 67 9.82 11.97 11.33
CA ARG A 67 8.47 11.44 11.10
C ARG A 67 8.24 11.11 9.63
N VAL A 68 7.66 9.95 9.37
CA VAL A 68 7.25 9.52 8.03
C VAL A 68 5.78 9.15 8.08
N GLY A 69 4.97 9.69 7.17
CA GLY A 69 3.56 9.37 7.04
C GLY A 69 3.22 8.84 5.66
N ILE A 70 2.21 7.98 5.58
CA ILE A 70 1.60 7.55 4.32
C ILE A 70 0.08 7.66 4.41
N ALA A 71 -0.51 8.39 3.47
CA ALA A 71 -1.93 8.37 3.22
C ALA A 71 -2.25 7.24 2.23
N PHE A 72 -3.25 6.40 2.52
CA PHE A 72 -3.60 5.26 1.69
C PHE A 72 -5.09 4.94 1.76
N LEU A 73 -5.60 4.32 0.69
CA LEU A 73 -6.92 3.71 0.65
C LEU A 73 -6.78 2.22 0.36
N ALA A 74 -6.66 1.42 1.42
CA ALA A 74 -6.51 -0.02 1.29
C ALA A 74 -7.81 -0.67 0.80
N THR A 75 -7.68 -1.79 0.09
CA THR A 75 -8.80 -2.70 -0.21
C THR A 75 -8.43 -4.08 0.30
N THR A 76 -9.13 -4.51 1.35
CA THR A 76 -8.95 -5.84 1.94
C THR A 76 -9.98 -6.83 1.38
N VAL A 77 -9.67 -8.11 1.43
CA VAL A 77 -10.60 -9.19 1.07
C VAL A 77 -10.84 -10.05 2.30
N THR A 78 -12.11 -10.22 2.67
CA THR A 78 -12.52 -10.98 3.86
C THR A 78 -13.59 -11.99 3.48
N ALA A 79 -13.62 -13.14 4.14
CA ALA A 79 -14.77 -14.03 4.05
C ALA A 79 -15.85 -13.53 5.03
N GLN A 80 -17.13 -13.60 4.65
CA GLN A 80 -18.26 -13.05 5.44
C GLN A 80 -18.28 -13.45 6.93
N LEU A 81 -17.77 -14.63 7.28
CA LEU A 81 -17.77 -15.17 8.65
C LEU A 81 -16.44 -14.96 9.39
N LEU A 82 -15.46 -14.29 8.78
CA LEU A 82 -14.15 -14.05 9.37
C LEU A 82 -13.94 -12.56 9.67
N PRO A 83 -13.27 -12.23 10.79
CA PRO A 83 -12.95 -10.86 11.11
C PRO A 83 -12.00 -10.25 10.05
N ARG A 84 -12.18 -8.96 9.79
CA ARG A 84 -11.27 -8.18 8.94
C ARG A 84 -9.89 -8.13 9.60
N ARG A 85 -8.87 -8.53 8.84
CA ARG A 85 -7.48 -8.35 9.27
C ARG A 85 -7.07 -6.89 9.08
N PRO A 86 -6.33 -6.30 10.04
CA PRO A 86 -5.73 -5.00 9.83
C PRO A 86 -4.78 -5.01 8.63
N VAL A 87 -4.73 -3.89 7.93
CA VAL A 87 -3.68 -3.60 6.94
C VAL A 87 -2.46 -3.18 7.74
N VAL A 88 -1.30 -3.76 7.44
CA VAL A 88 -0.07 -3.54 8.20
C VAL A 88 0.96 -2.94 7.28
N PHE A 89 1.58 -1.85 7.73
CA PHE A 89 2.73 -1.23 7.09
C PHE A 89 3.94 -1.41 8.01
N ASN A 90 5.09 -1.71 7.41
CA ASN A 90 6.36 -1.74 8.13
C ASN A 90 7.28 -0.69 7.57
N LEU A 91 7.88 0.11 8.44
CA LEU A 91 8.95 1.02 8.11
C LEU A 91 10.26 0.46 8.65
N GLU A 92 11.17 0.14 7.75
CA GLU A 92 12.52 -0.30 8.08
C GLU A 92 13.52 0.80 7.72
N THR A 93 14.40 1.16 8.65
CA THR A 93 15.48 2.13 8.41
C THR A 93 16.78 1.42 8.05
N GLY A 94 17.74 2.13 7.43
CA GLY A 94 18.99 1.55 6.93
C GLY A 94 19.92 0.93 7.98
N ASP A 95 19.68 1.20 9.26
CA ASP A 95 20.32 0.56 10.41
C ASP A 95 19.65 -0.76 10.86
N GLY A 96 18.53 -1.13 10.22
CA GLY A 96 17.74 -2.33 10.52
C GLY A 96 16.64 -2.11 11.57
N THR A 97 16.39 -0.88 12.02
CA THR A 97 15.30 -0.61 12.96
C THR A 97 13.93 -0.77 12.27
N LEU A 98 13.10 -1.65 12.81
CA LEU A 98 11.77 -1.98 12.27
C LEU A 98 10.66 -1.36 13.14
N SER A 99 9.79 -0.57 12.51
CA SER A 99 8.57 -0.05 13.11
C SER A 99 7.35 -0.56 12.36
N THR A 100 6.28 -0.88 13.09
CA THR A 100 5.03 -1.41 12.51
C THR A 100 3.86 -0.51 12.87
N ALA A 101 3.01 -0.23 11.88
CA ALA A 101 1.75 0.48 12.06
C ALA A 101 0.63 -0.29 11.36
N SER A 102 -0.60 -0.16 11.84
CA SER A 102 -1.74 -0.89 11.26
C SER A 102 -3.02 -0.07 11.27
N SER A 103 -3.90 -0.37 10.32
CA SER A 103 -5.21 0.26 10.17
C SER A 103 -6.30 -0.76 9.85
N VAL A 104 -7.53 -0.44 10.27
CA VAL A 104 -8.75 -1.18 9.92
C VAL A 104 -9.64 -0.41 8.94
N LEU A 105 -9.23 0.79 8.52
CA LEU A 105 -9.96 1.62 7.56
C LEU A 105 -9.71 1.19 6.09
N GLY A 106 -10.44 1.80 5.17
CA GLY A 106 -10.44 1.47 3.75
C GLY A 106 -11.51 0.46 3.34
N ASN A 107 -11.53 0.14 2.05
CA ASN A 107 -12.53 -0.75 1.45
C ASN A 107 -12.38 -2.21 1.94
N ASN A 108 -13.49 -2.94 1.93
CA ASN A 108 -13.53 -4.37 2.19
C ASN A 108 -14.36 -5.09 1.12
N ILE A 109 -13.80 -6.12 0.52
CA ILE A 109 -14.50 -7.05 -0.36
C ILE A 109 -14.87 -8.27 0.47
N ARG A 110 -16.16 -8.44 0.77
CA ARG A 110 -16.69 -9.59 1.48
C ARG A 110 -17.05 -10.71 0.51
N LEU A 111 -16.31 -11.80 0.56
CA LEU A 111 -16.59 -13.01 -0.21
C LEU A 111 -17.69 -13.83 0.46
N ASP A 112 -18.68 -14.21 -0.32
CA ASP A 112 -19.73 -15.14 0.09
C ASP A 112 -19.20 -16.58 -0.05
N LEU A 113 -18.93 -17.22 1.09
CA LEU A 113 -18.43 -18.60 1.10
C LEU A 113 -19.49 -19.63 0.71
N ALA A 114 -20.78 -19.29 0.85
CA ALA A 114 -21.88 -20.17 0.49
C ALA A 114 -22.18 -20.13 -1.02
N ASN A 115 -21.89 -19.00 -1.67
CA ASN A 115 -22.14 -18.79 -3.11
C ASN A 115 -20.85 -18.37 -3.84
N PRO A 116 -20.04 -19.34 -4.33
CA PRO A 116 -18.80 -19.05 -5.04
C PRO A 116 -19.01 -18.05 -6.19
N GLY A 117 -18.22 -16.97 -6.19
CA GLY A 117 -18.31 -15.89 -7.17
C GLY A 117 -19.17 -14.69 -6.76
N ARG A 118 -19.97 -14.79 -5.68
CA ARG A 118 -20.68 -13.65 -5.10
C ARG A 118 -19.79 -12.91 -4.10
N TYR A 119 -19.80 -11.58 -4.18
CA TYR A 119 -19.11 -10.72 -3.24
C TYR A 119 -19.87 -9.41 -3.01
N GLU A 120 -19.60 -8.77 -1.87
CA GLU A 120 -20.09 -7.44 -1.53
C GLU A 120 -18.92 -6.50 -1.35
N VAL A 121 -19.03 -5.26 -1.85
CA VAL A 121 -17.99 -4.24 -1.69
C VAL A 121 -18.48 -3.21 -0.70
N GLU A 122 -17.79 -3.16 0.44
CA GLU A 122 -17.98 -2.13 1.45
C GLU A 122 -16.95 -1.03 1.21
N ARG A 123 -17.45 0.16 0.86
CA ARG A 123 -16.59 1.33 0.71
C ARG A 123 -16.28 1.91 2.08
N GLY A 124 -15.03 2.30 2.27
CA GLY A 124 -14.55 2.94 3.50
C GLY A 124 -13.63 4.10 3.18
N ASP A 125 -13.25 4.83 4.22
CA ASP A 125 -12.43 6.03 4.10
C ASP A 125 -10.94 5.69 3.97
N ALA A 126 -10.19 6.61 3.37
CA ALA A 126 -8.74 6.57 3.39
C ALA A 126 -8.23 6.80 4.82
N ASP A 127 -7.01 6.37 5.09
CA ASP A 127 -6.34 6.56 6.36
C ASP A 127 -4.93 7.11 6.17
N THR A 128 -4.36 7.64 7.23
CA THR A 128 -2.97 8.08 7.29
C THR A 128 -2.28 7.45 8.47
N LEU A 129 -1.25 6.64 8.20
CA LEU A 129 -0.38 6.11 9.25
C LEU A 129 0.88 6.96 9.33
N VAL A 130 1.35 7.20 10.56
CA VAL A 130 2.56 7.98 10.82
C VAL A 130 3.48 7.20 11.74
N PHE A 131 4.73 7.05 11.31
CA PHE A 131 5.84 6.56 12.09
C PHE A 131 6.56 7.76 12.69
N GLU A 132 6.64 7.82 14.02
CA GLU A 132 7.29 8.90 14.77
C GLU A 132 8.53 8.41 15.50
N GLY A 133 9.36 9.37 15.96
CA GLY A 133 10.52 9.06 16.78
C GLY A 133 11.70 8.49 16.00
N LEU A 134 11.76 8.72 14.69
CA LEU A 134 12.91 8.32 13.88
C LEU A 134 14.14 9.15 14.27
N ASP A 135 15.32 8.56 14.11
CA ASP A 135 16.60 9.19 14.45
C ASP A 135 16.84 10.49 13.69
N GLU A 136 17.72 11.35 14.21
CA GLU A 136 18.15 12.57 13.49
C GLU A 136 19.11 12.23 12.35
N GLY A 137 19.22 13.14 11.37
CA GLY A 137 20.13 12.99 10.23
C GLY A 137 19.58 12.12 9.11
N THR A 138 20.27 12.15 7.97
CA THR A 138 19.85 11.43 6.76
C THR A 138 19.92 9.93 6.96
N LYS A 139 18.81 9.24 6.66
CA LYS A 139 18.67 7.78 6.70
C LYS A 139 17.90 7.30 5.49
N THR A 140 18.20 6.08 5.06
CA THR A 140 17.38 5.37 4.08
C THR A 140 16.21 4.70 4.81
N CYS A 141 15.05 4.73 4.19
CA CYS A 141 13.83 4.10 4.67
C CYS A 141 13.26 3.19 3.59
N GLU A 142 12.75 2.04 3.99
CA GLU A 142 11.92 1.16 3.18
C GLU A 142 10.55 1.00 3.86
N LEU A 143 9.50 1.53 3.22
CA LEU A 143 8.12 1.39 3.67
C LEU A 143 7.44 0.24 2.90
N TRP A 144 7.22 -0.87 3.58
CA TRP A 144 6.59 -2.07 3.04
C TRP A 144 5.06 -1.96 3.09
N LEU A 145 4.43 -2.27 1.94
CA LEU A 145 2.99 -2.08 1.65
C LEU A 145 2.13 -3.33 1.88
#